data_AF-J4KDT5-F1
#
_entry.id   AF-J4KDT5-F1
#
_cell.length_a   1.000
_cell.length_b   1.000
_cell.length_c   1.000
_cell.angle_alpha   90.00
_cell.angle_beta   90.00
_cell.angle_gamma   90.00
#
_symmetry.space_group_name_H-M   'P 1'
#
loop_
_entity.id
_entity.type
_entity.pdbx_description
1 polymer ?
#
loop_
_entity_poly.entity_id
_entity_poly.type
_entity_poly.pdbx_seq_one_letter_code
_entity_poly.pdbx_strand_id
1 'polypeptide(L)' 'MIDDEDKAKLYLLTNNYYNIINGYGKYFPRNGDTYINGTNFNEISHLYFFDKEMKQALFQAIINAEVHLKSSFAQSL' A
#
# COMPACT_ATOMS: atom_id res chain seq x y z
N MET A 1 17.84 6.86 0.81
CA MET A 1 18.02 8.01 1.73
C MET A 1 16.86 8.08 2.70
N ILE A 2 17.07 8.58 3.92
CA ILE A 2 16.02 8.82 4.92
C ILE A 2 16.12 10.29 5.30
N ASP A 3 15.04 11.05 5.07
CA ASP A 3 15.03 12.50 5.30
C ASP A 3 14.76 12.84 6.77
N ASP A 4 13.95 12.01 7.44
CA ASP A 4 13.57 12.13 8.85
C ASP A 4 13.52 10.73 9.47
N GLU A 5 14.50 10.43 10.32
CA GLU A 5 14.67 9.10 10.90
C GLU A 5 13.62 8.77 11.94
N ASP A 6 13.17 9.75 12.74
CA ASP A 6 12.16 9.54 13.77
C ASP A 6 10.79 9.28 13.16
N LYS A 7 10.44 10.04 12.12
CA LYS A 7 9.24 9.79 11.32
C LYS A 7 9.29 8.42 10.65
N ALA A 8 10.43 8.04 10.08
CA ALA A 8 10.58 6.73 9.44
C ALA A 8 10.42 5.58 10.45
N LYS A 9 11.04 5.67 11.63
CA LYS A 9 10.89 4.69 12.71
C LYS A 9 9.44 4.55 13.14
N LEU A 10 8.77 5.67 13.42
CA LEU A 10 7.35 5.65 13.82
C LEU A 10 6.49 4.99 12.74
N TYR A 11 6.69 5.36 11.47
CA TYR A 11 5.92 4.81 10.36
C TYR A 11 6.11 3.29 10.22
N LEU A 12 7.34 2.80 10.36
CA LEU A 12 7.67 1.38 10.29
C LEU A 12 7.11 0.58 11.46
N LEU A 13 7.06 1.16 12.66
CA LEU A 13 6.42 0.55 13.82
C LEU A 13 4.90 0.40 13.61
N THR A 14 4.26 1.41 13.02
CA THR A 14 2.80 1.38 12.79
C THR A 14 2.39 0.45 11.63
N ASN A 15 3.18 0.40 10.55
CA ASN A 15 2.79 -0.29 9.31
C ASN A 15 3.53 -1.61 9.06
N ASN A 16 4.43 -2.00 9.98
CA ASN A 16 5.33 -3.15 9.91
C ASN A 16 6.37 -3.03 8.76
N TYR A 17 7.64 -2.92 9.15
CA TYR A 17 8.80 -2.87 8.25
C TYR A 17 8.79 -3.92 7.14
N TYR A 18 8.44 -5.17 7.46
CA TYR A 18 8.45 -6.26 6.48
C TYR A 18 7.48 -6.00 5.33
N ASN A 19 6.29 -5.48 5.65
CA ASN A 19 5.28 -5.20 4.63
C ASN A 19 5.75 -4.13 3.66
N ILE A 20 6.44 -3.09 4.15
CA ILE A 20 6.87 -1.96 3.33
C ILE A 20 8.14 -2.31 2.56
N ILE A 21 9.23 -2.65 3.26
CA ILE A 21 10.54 -2.76 2.62
C ILE A 21 10.68 -4.05 1.81
N ASN A 22 10.26 -5.20 2.34
CA ASN A 22 10.34 -6.45 1.57
C ASN A 22 9.23 -6.56 0.52
N GLY A 23 8.05 -5.98 0.83
CA GLY A 23 6.90 -5.98 -0.08
C GLY A 23 7.10 -5.05 -1.29
N TYR A 24 7.53 -3.81 -1.04
CA TYR A 24 7.49 -2.73 -2.05
C TYR A 24 8.87 -2.19 -2.40
N GLY A 25 9.85 -2.31 -1.50
CA GLY A 25 11.22 -1.86 -1.77
C GLY A 25 11.87 -2.57 -2.95
N LYS A 26 11.43 -3.76 -3.34
CA LYS A 26 11.93 -4.49 -4.52
C LYS A 26 11.60 -3.84 -5.87
N TYR A 27 10.64 -2.92 -5.92
CA TYR A 27 10.24 -2.24 -7.15
C TYR A 27 11.11 -1.02 -7.49
N PHE A 28 12.01 -0.66 -6.58
CA PHE A 28 12.91 0.47 -6.74
C PHE A 28 14.32 0.00 -7.13
N PRO A 29 15.07 0.79 -7.93
CA PRO A 29 16.39 0.42 -8.39
C PRO A 29 17.37 0.30 -7.21
N ARG A 30 18.17 -0.77 -7.22
CA ARG A 30 19.16 -1.10 -6.19
C ARG A 30 20.48 -1.57 -6.80
N ASN A 31 21.57 -1.30 -6.10
CA ASN A 31 22.87 -1.92 -6.31
C ASN A 31 23.29 -2.61 -5.00
N GLY A 32 23.22 -3.95 -4.98
CA GLY A 32 23.27 -4.73 -3.74
C GLY A 32 22.15 -4.32 -2.79
N ASP A 33 22.49 -4.02 -1.53
CA ASP A 33 21.52 -3.60 -0.50
C ASP A 33 21.18 -2.11 -0.56
N THR A 34 21.88 -1.34 -1.40
CA THR A 34 21.75 0.12 -1.47
C THR A 34 20.77 0.55 -2.55
N TYR A 35 19.81 1.38 -2.17
CA TYR A 35 18.91 2.07 -3.08
C TYR A 35 19.63 3.16 -3.88
N ILE A 36 19.40 3.18 -5.19
CA ILE A 36 20.07 4.11 -6.11
C ILE A 36 19.06 5.04 -6.82
N ASN A 37 19.58 5.96 -7.64
CA ASN A 37 18.79 6.87 -8.46
C ASN A 37 17.82 7.76 -7.64
N GLY A 38 18.27 8.25 -6.49
CA GLY A 38 17.47 9.13 -5.62
C GLY A 38 16.46 8.40 -4.73
N THR A 39 16.33 7.07 -4.86
CA THR A 39 15.34 6.29 -4.09
C THR A 39 15.45 6.54 -2.58
N ASN A 40 14.35 7.02 -2.00
CA ASN A 40 14.24 7.30 -0.56
C ASN A 40 13.08 6.56 0.11
N PHE A 41 13.07 6.59 1.43
CA PHE A 41 12.04 5.91 2.23
C PHE A 41 10.62 6.43 1.95
N ASN A 42 10.47 7.73 1.68
CA ASN A 42 9.16 8.32 1.39
C ASN A 42 8.58 7.76 0.09
N GLU A 43 9.39 7.56 -0.95
CA GLU A 43 8.93 6.97 -2.21
C GLU A 43 8.43 5.54 -2.03
N ILE A 44 9.17 4.71 -1.29
CA ILE A 44 8.76 3.33 -1.00
C ILE A 44 7.48 3.31 -0.15
N SER A 45 7.40 4.21 0.83
CA SER A 45 6.24 4.32 1.74
C SER A 45 4.98 4.83 1.02
N HIS A 46 5.13 5.74 0.06
CA HIS A 46 4.04 6.22 -0.77
C HIS A 46 3.51 5.12 -1.69
N LEU A 47 4.37 4.30 -2.29
CA LEU A 47 3.92 3.16 -3.10
C LEU A 47 3.10 2.16 -2.26
N TYR A 48 3.59 1.85 -1.05
CA TYR A 48 2.86 1.02 -0.09
C TYR A 48 1.48 1.60 0.24
N PHE A 49 1.44 2.89 0.59
CA PHE A 49 0.20 3.56 0.97
C PHE A 49 -0.79 3.62 -0.20
N PHE A 50 -0.31 3.97 -1.39
CA PHE A 50 -1.11 4.00 -2.61
C PHE A 50 -1.79 2.65 -2.89
N ASP A 51 -1.06 1.55 -2.84
CA ASP A 51 -1.63 0.22 -3.08
C ASP A 51 -2.64 -0.18 -1.98
N LYS A 52 -2.39 0.21 -0.73
CA LYS A 52 -3.34 -0.01 0.37
C LYS A 52 -4.67 0.73 0.14
N GLU A 53 -4.60 2.01 -0.24
CA GLU A 53 -5.78 2.82 -0.55
C GLU A 53 -6.53 2.26 -1.76
N MET A 54 -5.81 1.84 -2.81
CA MET A 54 -6.41 1.24 -4.01
C MET A 54 -7.15 -0.07 -3.66
N LYS A 55 -6.55 -0.94 -2.84
CA LYS A 55 -7.19 -2.17 -2.37
C LYS A 55 -8.45 -1.89 -1.55
N GLN A 56 -8.40 -0.89 -0.66
CA GLN A 56 -9.56 -0.49 0.14
C GLN A 56 -10.70 0.05 -0.74
N ALA A 57 -10.38 0.91 -1.70
CA ALA A 57 -11.35 1.45 -2.65
C ALA A 57 -12.01 0.33 -3.48
N LEU A 58 -11.20 -0.61 -3.99
CA LEU A 58 -11.69 -1.76 -4.74
C LEU A 58 -12.59 -2.66 -3.88
N PHE A 59 -12.19 -2.94 -2.65
CA PHE A 59 -12.97 -3.76 -1.74
C PHE A 59 -14.33 -3.12 -1.44
N GLN A 60 -14.37 -1.81 -1.17
CA GLN A 60 -15.62 -1.09 -0.97
C GLN A 60 -16.52 -1.12 -2.20
N ALA A 61 -15.95 -0.98 -3.39
CA ALA A 61 -16.70 -1.09 -4.65
C ALA A 61 -17.32 -2.49 -4.82
N ILE A 62 -16.57 -3.55 -4.47
CA ILE A 62 -17.06 -4.94 -4.51
C ILE A 62 -18.21 -5.14 -3.52
N ILE A 63 -18.11 -4.64 -2.29
CA ILE A 63 -19.19 -4.71 -1.29
C ILE A 63 -20.45 -4.03 -1.83
N ASN A 64 -20.32 -2.83 -2.38
CA ASN A 64 -21.47 -2.10 -2.92
C ASN A 64 -22.10 -2.86 -4.10
N ALA A 65 -21.29 -3.42 -5.00
CA ALA A 65 -21.77 -4.24 -6.10
C ALA A 65 -22.52 -5.49 -5.60
N GLU A 66 -21.98 -6.17 -4.58
CA GLU A 66 -22.62 -7.34 -3.95
C GLU A 66 -23.99 -6.99 -3.37
N VAL A 67 -24.10 -5.86 -2.65
CA VAL A 67 -25.38 -5.37 -2.11
C VAL A 67 -26.38 -5.12 -3.23
N HIS A 68 -25.98 -4.42 -4.29
CA HIS A 68 -26.85 -4.16 -5.44
C HIS A 68 -27.34 -5.45 -6.11
N LEU A 69 -26.44 -6.43 -6.31
CA LEU A 69 -26.83 -7.72 -6.89
C LEU A 69 -27.83 -8.47 -6.00
N LYS A 70 -27.58 -8.54 -4.69
CA LYS A 70 -28.51 -9.17 -3.74
C LYS A 70 -29.89 -8.51 -3.75
N SER A 71 -29.95 -7.18 -3.78
CA SER A 71 -31.21 -6.44 -3.87
C SER A 71 -31.95 -6.72 -5.18
N SER A 72 -31.26 -6.74 -6.31
CA SER A 72 -31.86 -7.07 -7.61
C SER A 72 -32.45 -8.48 -7.64
N PHE A 73 -31.73 -9.47 -7.12
CA PHE A 73 -32.24 -10.84 -7.06
C PHE A 73 -33.45 -10.97 -6.13
N ALA A 74 -33.45 -10.30 -4.97
CA ALA A 74 -34.58 -10.33 -4.04
C ALA A 74 -35.85 -9.69 -4.60
N GLN A 75 -35.73 -8.69 -5.49
CA GLN A 75 -36.87 -8.04 -6.16
C GLN A 75 -37.42 -8.85 -7.34
N SER A 76 -36.62 -9.77 -7.89
CA SER A 76 -37.00 -10.60 -9.05
C SER A 76 -37.70 -11.93 -8.69
N LEU A 77 -37.90 -12.20 -7.39
CA LEU A 77 -38.61 -13.36 -6.82
C LEU A 77 -39.96 -12.92 -6.25
#